data_AF-A0A529KQI0-F1
#
_entry.id   AF-A0A529KQI0-F1
#
_cell.length_a   1.000
_cell.length_b   1.000
_cell.length_c   1.000
_cell.angle_alpha   90.00
_cell.angle_beta   90.00
_cell.angle_gamma   90.00
#
_symmetry.space_group_name_H-M   'P 1'
#
loop_
_entity.id
_entity.type
_entity.pdbx_description
1 polymer ?
#
loop_
_entity_poly.entity_id
_entity_poly.type
_entity_poly.pdbx_seq_one_letter_code
_entity_poly.pdbx_strand_id
1 'polypeptide(L)'
;HLGSTARWWLELWSLASVLVFAALLLVASWHTVVFSRQFGAYSIGYLSLPMWIPQSTMVVGAVLIGLAALAAMLRLFGEKRP
;
A
#
# COMPACT_ATOMS: atom_id res chain seq x y z
N HIS A 1 15.02 22.04 -19.37
CA HIS A 1 13.74 21.53 -19.89
C HIS A 1 13.90 20.05 -20.19
N LEU A 2 13.49 19.16 -19.27
CA LEU A 2 13.51 17.71 -19.53
C LEU A 2 12.49 17.39 -20.63
N GLY A 3 12.91 16.66 -21.67
CA GLY A 3 12.04 16.24 -22.76
C GLY A 3 10.86 15.41 -22.25
N SER A 4 9.74 15.43 -22.98
CA SER A 4 8.49 14.74 -22.64
C SER A 4 8.70 13.26 -22.30
N THR A 5 9.62 12.58 -22.99
CA THR A 5 9.98 11.17 -22.73
C THR A 5 10.68 10.96 -21.39
N ALA A 6 11.56 11.87 -20.97
CA ALA A 6 12.26 11.77 -19.69
C ALA A 6 11.29 11.99 -18.53
N ARG A 7 10.33 12.91 -18.68
CA ARG A 7 9.26 13.13 -17.70
C ARG A 7 8.38 11.90 -17.55
N TRP A 8 7.97 11.27 -18.65
CA TRP A 8 7.15 10.06 -18.63
C TRP A 8 7.85 8.90 -17.90
N TRP A 9 9.15 8.68 -18.17
CA TRP A 9 9.92 7.65 -17.47
C TRP A 9 10.05 7.91 -15.96
N LEU A 10 10.31 9.15 -15.56
CA LEU A 10 10.37 9.53 -14.14
C LEU A 10 9.03 9.28 -13.43
N GLU A 11 7.93 9.59 -14.09
CA GLU A 11 6.58 9.39 -13.56
C GLU A 11 6.24 7.90 -13.42
N LEU A 12 6.63 7.09 -14.40
CA LEU A 12 6.50 5.63 -14.32
C LEU A 12 7.33 5.03 -13.19
N TRP A 13 8.60 5.44 -13.04
CA TRP A 13 9.49 4.98 -11.97
C TRP A 13 8.97 5.36 -10.58
N SER A 14 8.43 6.58 -10.46
CA SER A 14 7.78 7.05 -9.23
C SER A 14 6.59 6.15 -8.88
N LEU A 15 5.66 5.95 -9.82
CA LEU A 15 4.48 5.12 -9.61
C LEU A 15 4.83 3.66 -9.30
N ALA A 16 5.81 3.09 -9.99
CA ALA A 16 6.32 1.75 -9.70
C ALA A 16 6.87 1.64 -8.28
N SER A 17 7.60 2.64 -7.81
CA SER A 17 8.15 2.67 -6.43
C SER A 17 7.03 2.72 -5.39
N VAL A 18 5.98 3.53 -5.63
CA VAL A 18 4.80 3.59 -4.75
C VAL A 18 4.07 2.24 -4.73
N LEU A 19 3.95 1.57 -5.88
CA LEU A 19 3.29 0.28 -5.99
C LEU A 19 4.04 -0.82 -5.22
N VAL A 20 5.37 -0.84 -5.33
CA VAL A 20 6.25 -1.72 -4.55
C VAL A 20 6.11 -1.44 -3.05
N PHE A 21 6.15 -0.17 -2.66
CA PHE A 21 5.96 0.22 -1.25
C PHE A 21 4.60 -0.23 -0.71
N ALA A 22 3.53 -0.03 -1.46
CA ALA A 22 2.18 -0.45 -1.06
C ALA A 22 2.08 -1.97 -0.90
N ALA A 23 2.70 -2.75 -1.79
CA ALA A 23 2.76 -4.20 -1.68
C ALA A 23 3.52 -4.66 -0.42
N LEU A 24 4.68 -4.05 -0.14
CA LEU A 24 5.45 -4.35 1.07
C LEU A 24 4.67 -3.99 2.34
N LEU A 25 4.02 -2.82 2.36
CA LEU A 25 3.18 -2.39 3.48
C LEU A 25 2.02 -3.35 3.70
N LEU A 26 1.39 -3.84 2.63
CA LEU A 26 0.31 -4.82 2.70
C LEU A 26 0.78 -6.14 3.31
N VAL A 27 1.91 -6.68 2.81
CA VAL A 27 2.48 -7.94 3.32
C VAL A 27 2.87 -7.79 4.80
N ALA A 28 3.53 -6.70 5.17
CA ALA A 28 3.92 -6.43 6.55
C ALA A 28 2.70 -6.29 7.49
N SER A 29 1.69 -5.55 7.06
CA SER A 29 0.44 -5.37 7.81
C SER A 29 -0.31 -6.69 7.95
N TRP A 30 -0.38 -7.48 6.87
CA TRP A 30 -1.03 -8.79 6.85
C TRP A 30 -0.35 -9.77 7.81
N HIS A 31 0.98 -9.87 7.75
CA HIS A 31 1.75 -10.69 8.70
C HIS A 31 1.48 -10.28 10.14
N THR A 32 1.43 -8.98 10.41
CA THR A 32 1.15 -8.43 11.74
C THR A 32 -0.25 -8.80 12.23
N VAL A 33 -1.27 -8.68 11.38
CA VAL A 33 -2.66 -9.05 11.70
C VAL A 33 -2.82 -10.55 11.91
N VAL A 34 -2.24 -11.38 11.05
CA VAL A 34 -2.28 -12.84 11.16
C VAL A 34 -1.58 -13.30 12.44
N PHE A 35 -0.43 -12.71 12.78
CA PHE A 35 0.26 -12.97 14.04
C PHE A 35 -0.60 -12.60 15.24
N SER A 36 -1.19 -11.40 15.25
CA SER A 36 -2.11 -10.97 16.33
C SER A 36 -3.30 -11.91 16.50
N ARG A 37 -3.86 -12.41 15.39
CA ARG A 37 -4.98 -13.35 15.38
C ARG A 37 -4.60 -14.75 15.85
N GLN A 38 -3.43 -15.25 15.44
CA GLN A 38 -2.96 -16.61 15.78
C GLN A 38 -2.48 -16.73 17.23
N PHE A 39 -1.90 -15.68 17.80
CA PHE A 39 -1.42 -15.69 19.19
C PHE A 39 -2.49 -15.30 20.21
N GLY A 40 -3.73 -15.02 19.77
CA GLY A 40 -4.77 -14.52 20.68
C GLY A 40 -4.30 -13.26 21.42
N ALA A 41 -3.57 -12.38 20.72
CA ALA A 41 -2.95 -11.21 21.33
C ALA A 41 -4.03 -10.19 21.72
N TYR A 42 -4.50 -10.31 22.96
CA TYR A 42 -5.34 -9.32 23.63
C TYR A 42 -4.46 -8.21 24.21
N SER A 43 -4.95 -6.97 24.18
CA SER A 43 -4.35 -5.85 24.90
C SER A 43 -4.09 -6.23 26.37
N ILE A 44 -2.88 -5.93 26.89
CA ILE A 44 -2.50 -6.04 28.30
C ILE A 44 -3.16 -4.91 29.12
N GLY A 45 -4.49 -4.89 29.17
CA GLY A 45 -5.30 -3.87 29.87
C GLY A 45 -6.69 -4.37 30.27
N TYR A 46 -7.38 -3.61 31.11
CA TYR A 46 -8.67 -3.92 31.78
C TYR A 46 -9.82 -4.36 30.84
N LEU A 47 -9.68 -4.15 29.53
CA LEU A 47 -10.62 -4.62 28.52
C LEU A 47 -9.80 -5.31 27.42
N SER A 48 -9.88 -6.63 27.39
CA SER A 48 -9.23 -7.49 26.39
C SER A 48 -9.84 -7.22 25.00
N LEU A 49 -9.46 -6.10 24.38
CA LEU A 49 -9.84 -5.79 23.02
C LEU A 49 -8.87 -6.48 22.05
N PRO A 50 -9.40 -7.07 20.97
CA PRO A 50 -8.55 -7.68 19.96
C PRO A 50 -7.73 -6.63 19.21
N MET A 51 -6.40 -6.75 19.23
CA MET A 51 -5.48 -5.82 18.57
C MET A 51 -5.60 -5.81 17.03
N TRP A 52 -6.29 -6.80 16.45
CA TRP A 52 -6.50 -6.90 15.01
C TRP A 52 -7.39 -5.79 14.44
N ILE A 53 -8.29 -5.19 15.24
CA ILE A 53 -9.19 -4.13 14.76
C ILE A 53 -8.37 -2.89 14.33
N PRO A 54 -7.55 -2.27 15.19
CA PRO A 54 -6.70 -1.16 14.76
C PRO A 54 -5.67 -1.59 13.71
N GLN A 55 -5.07 -2.78 13.81
CA GLN A 55 -4.08 -3.25 12.83
C GLN A 55 -4.66 -3.50 11.43
N SER A 56 -5.95 -3.84 11.33
CA SER A 56 -6.64 -4.02 10.05
C SER A 56 -6.77 -2.72 9.26
N THR A 57 -6.82 -1.56 9.95
CA THR A 57 -6.89 -0.25 9.27
C THR A 57 -5.66 0.02 8.39
N MET A 58 -4.49 -0.46 8.82
CA MET A 58 -3.24 -0.33 8.06
C MET A 58 -3.26 -1.21 6.80
N VAL A 59 -3.85 -2.40 6.88
CA VAL A 59 -4.08 -3.27 5.72
C VAL A 59 -4.99 -2.57 4.70
N VAL A 60 -6.10 -1.97 5.16
CA VAL A 60 -7.02 -1.22 4.29
C VAL A 60 -6.29 -0.04 3.62
N GLY A 61 -5.52 0.73 4.39
CA GLY A 61 -4.71 1.82 3.85
C GLY A 61 -3.72 1.37 2.78
N ALA A 62 -3.00 0.26 3.01
CA ALA A 62 -2.07 -0.30 2.04
C ALA A 62 -2.76 -0.73 0.73
N VAL A 63 -3.95 -1.34 0.82
CA VAL A 63 -4.75 -1.69 -0.36
C VAL A 63 -5.16 -0.44 -1.13
N LEU A 64 -5.66 0.59 -0.45
CA LEU A 64 -6.10 1.82 -1.10
C LEU A 64 -4.95 2.55 -1.81
N ILE A 65 -3.78 2.62 -1.19
CA ILE A 65 -2.58 3.19 -1.81
C ILE A 65 -2.18 2.39 -3.06
N GLY A 66 -2.19 1.05 -2.97
CA GLY A 66 -1.90 0.19 -4.10
C GLY A 66 -2.87 0.39 -5.27
N LEU A 67 -4.17 0.47 -4.99
CA LEU A 67 -5.20 0.74 -5.99
C LEU A 67 -5.07 2.13 -6.62
N ALA A 68 -4.78 3.16 -5.82
CA ALA A 68 -4.58 4.51 -6.31
C ALA A 68 -3.35 4.61 -7.23
N ALA A 69 -2.22 3.99 -6.83
CA ALA A 69 -1.01 3.93 -7.64
C ALA A 69 -1.25 3.16 -8.95
N LEU A 70 -1.97 2.04 -8.90
CA LEU A 70 -2.34 1.27 -10.08
C LEU A 70 -3.23 2.10 -11.03
N ALA A 71 -4.24 2.78 -10.50
CA ALA A 71 -5.14 3.62 -11.29
C ALA A 71 -4.39 4.79 -11.95
N ALA A 72 -3.47 5.44 -11.22
CA ALA A 72 -2.61 6.48 -11.76
C ALA A 72 -1.67 5.94 -12.86
N MET A 73 -1.12 4.74 -12.67
CA MET A 73 -0.27 4.09 -13.67
C MET A 73 -1.04 3.70 -14.93
N LEU A 74 -2.28 3.20 -14.80
CA LEU A 74 -3.15 2.93 -15.94
C LEU A 74 -3.52 4.20 -16.71
N ARG A 75 -3.74 5.33 -16.02
CA ARG A 75 -3.97 6.63 -16.66
C ARG A 75 -2.74 7.11 -17.44
N LEU A 76 -1.54 6.98 -16.85
CA LEU A 76 -0.27 7.30 -17.51
C LEU A 76 -0.04 6.49 -18.79
N PHE A 77 -0.56 5.27 -18.87
CA PHE A 77 -0.53 4.46 -20.10
C PHE A 77 -1.64 4.81 -21.10
N GLY A 78 -2.79 5.32 -20.63
CA GLY A 78 -3.92 5.72 -21.46
C GLY A 78 -3.77 7.12 -22.09
N GLU A 79 -3.11 8.04 -21.39
CA GLU A 79 -2.59 9.26 -21.97
C GLU A 79 -1.44 8.87 -22.90
N LYS A 80 -1.73 8.82 -24.21
CA LYS A 80 -0.83 8.38 -25.28
C LYS A 80 0.61 8.77 -24.98
N ARG A 81 1.51 7.77 -25.03
CA ARG A 81 2.96 7.95 -24.94
C ARG A 81 3.38 9.15 -25.81
N PRO A 82 4.24 10.05 -25.31
CA PRO A 82 4.72 11.19 -26.08
C PRO A 82 5.39 10.75 -27.39
#